data_AF-A0A935RZ46-F1
#
_entry.id   AF-A0A935RZ46-F1
#
_cell.length_a   1.000
_cell.length_b   1.000
_cell.length_c   1.000
_cell.angle_alpha   90.00
_cell.angle_beta   90.00
_cell.angle_gamma   90.00
#
_symmetry.space_group_name_H-M   'P 1'
#
loop_
_entity.id
_entity.type
_entity.pdbx_description
1 polymer ?
#
loop_
_entity_poly.entity_id
_entity_poly.type
_entity_poly.pdbx_seq_one_letter_code
_entity_poly.pdbx_strand_id
1 'polypeptide(L)'
;MVIELQRLYRETWTDGLIFIKGVLLCRSIELRWVNNERNVSCVPEGVYPVAIIQHPKFGECLQVSGVKGRSGILVHVANDAQKELRGCIAPVFSLEWERKRFVFQNGSKLYHRESEE
;
A
#
# COMPACT_ATOMS: atom_id res chain seq x y z
N MET A 1 6.86 7.93 15.15
CA MET A 1 6.12 8.73 14.15
C MET A 1 4.71 8.17 14.04
N VAL A 2 3.71 8.95 13.59
CA VAL A 2 2.35 8.45 13.35
C VAL A 2 1.89 8.84 11.95
N ILE A 3 1.09 7.99 11.33
CA ILE A 3 0.39 8.28 10.07
C ILE A 3 -1.11 8.15 10.29
N GLU A 4 -1.88 8.91 9.54
CA GLU A 4 -3.33 8.73 9.42
C GLU A 4 -3.65 8.08 8.08
N LEU A 5 -4.45 7.02 8.13
CA LEU A 5 -4.90 6.26 6.98
C LEU A 5 -6.38 6.58 6.73
N GLN A 6 -6.68 7.07 5.54
CA GLN A 6 -8.06 7.19 5.04
C GLN A 6 -8.24 6.28 3.83
N ARG A 7 -9.45 5.77 3.61
CA ARG A 7 -9.72 4.74 2.60
C ARG A 7 -10.94 5.08 1.78
N LEU A 8 -10.84 4.82 0.48
CA LEU A 8 -11.96 4.75 -0.44
C LEU A 8 -12.13 3.28 -0.85
N TYR A 9 -13.10 2.62 -0.23
CA TYR A 9 -13.40 1.21 -0.49
C TYR A 9 -14.06 1.05 -1.86
N ARG A 10 -13.52 0.16 -2.68
CA ARG A 10 -14.11 -0.25 -3.95
C ARG A 10 -14.43 -1.74 -3.89
N GLU A 11 -15.15 -2.21 -4.90
CA GLU A 11 -15.60 -3.61 -4.95
C GLU A 11 -14.45 -4.61 -4.91
N THR A 12 -13.36 -4.34 -5.64
CA THR A 12 -12.25 -5.28 -5.85
C THR A 12 -10.91 -4.83 -5.28
N TRP A 13 -10.76 -3.57 -4.86
CA TRP A 13 -9.56 -3.04 -4.18
C TRP A 13 -9.90 -1.87 -3.27
N THR A 14 -8.90 -1.30 -2.61
CA THR A 14 -9.06 -0.07 -1.81
C THR A 14 -8.03 0.96 -2.24
N ASP A 15 -8.46 2.19 -2.49
CA ASP A 15 -7.53 3.32 -2.61
C ASP A 15 -7.30 3.90 -1.21
N GLY A 16 -6.04 4.09 -0.85
CA GLY A 16 -5.66 4.70 0.40
C GLY A 16 -5.07 6.09 0.23
N LEU A 17 -5.27 6.90 1.26
CA LEU A 17 -4.58 8.16 1.47
C LEU A 17 -3.79 8.04 2.76
N ILE A 18 -2.54 8.49 2.74
CA ILE A 18 -1.64 8.47 3.90
C ILE A 18 -1.31 9.92 4.25
N PHE A 19 -1.61 10.32 5.48
CA PHE A 19 -1.35 11.67 5.98
C PHE A 19 -0.34 11.68 7.12
N ILE A 20 0.43 12.75 7.22
CA ILE A 20 1.26 13.08 8.38
C ILE A 20 0.88 14.49 8.83
N LYS A 21 0.39 14.63 10.06
CA LYS A 21 -0.02 15.92 10.65
C LYS A 21 -1.01 16.69 9.74
N GLY A 22 -1.97 15.98 9.15
CA GLY A 22 -2.98 16.54 8.24
C GLY A 22 -2.49 16.85 6.82
N VAL A 23 -1.21 16.67 6.51
CA VAL A 23 -0.66 16.84 5.17
C VAL A 23 -0.69 15.49 4.43
N LEU A 24 -1.27 15.48 3.23
CA LEU A 24 -1.27 14.30 2.37
C LEU A 24 0.17 13.99 1.95
N LEU A 25 0.67 12.83 2.36
CA LEU A 25 2.01 12.36 2.00
C LEU A 25 1.99 11.65 0.64
N CYS A 26 1.11 10.67 0.49
CA CYS A 26 0.95 9.91 -0.74
C CYS A 26 -0.39 9.17 -0.78
N ARG A 27 -0.70 8.62 -1.95
CA ARG A 27 -1.80 7.67 -2.13
C ARG A 27 -1.28 6.24 -2.00
N SER A 28 -2.17 5.28 -1.80
CA SER A 28 -1.83 3.87 -1.79
C SER A 28 -2.88 3.01 -2.47
N ILE A 29 -2.49 1.80 -2.81
CA ILE A 29 -3.36 0.76 -3.35
C ILE A 29 -3.24 -0.47 -2.46
N GLU A 30 -4.39 -0.98 -2.08
CA GLU A 30 -4.52 -2.04 -1.09
C GLU A 30 -5.56 -3.07 -1.54
N LEU A 31 -5.57 -4.22 -0.88
CA LEU A 31 -6.60 -5.22 -1.08
C LEU A 31 -7.98 -4.64 -0.72
N ARG A 32 -9.05 -5.25 -1.24
CA ARG A 32 -10.43 -4.91 -0.84
C ARG A 32 -10.61 -5.05 0.68
N TRP A 33 -11.60 -4.37 1.23
CA TRP A 33 -11.96 -4.55 2.63
C TRP A 33 -12.67 -5.91 2.83
N VAL A 34 -12.17 -6.67 3.81
CA VAL A 34 -12.75 -7.96 4.22
C VAL A 34 -12.75 -8.03 5.75
N ASN A 35 -13.41 -7.07 6.41
CA ASN A 35 -13.54 -7.04 7.87
C ASN A 35 -12.21 -7.20 8.63
N ASN A 36 -11.14 -6.56 8.13
CA ASN A 36 -9.79 -6.64 8.69
C ASN A 36 -9.22 -8.08 8.74
N GLU A 37 -9.67 -8.96 7.86
CA GLU A 37 -9.16 -10.34 7.77
C GLU A 37 -7.69 -10.37 7.33
N ARG A 38 -6.91 -11.22 8.00
CA ARG A 38 -5.47 -11.35 7.76
C ARG A 38 -5.20 -11.79 6.33
N ASN A 39 -4.16 -11.23 5.71
CA ASN A 39 -3.67 -11.57 4.37
C ASN A 39 -4.61 -11.26 3.19
N VAL A 40 -5.89 -10.98 3.42
CA VAL A 40 -6.88 -10.76 2.34
C VAL A 40 -7.58 -9.40 2.41
N SER A 41 -7.52 -8.71 3.55
CA SER A 41 -8.09 -7.37 3.74
C SER A 41 -7.02 -6.28 3.77
N CYS A 42 -7.36 -5.08 3.31
CA CYS A 42 -6.68 -3.86 3.76
C CYS A 42 -6.83 -3.67 5.28
N VAL A 43 -6.01 -2.78 5.84
CA VAL A 43 -6.11 -2.37 7.24
C VAL A 43 -7.16 -1.27 7.42
N PRO A 44 -7.81 -1.17 8.58
CA PRO A 44 -8.86 -0.19 8.82
C PRO A 44 -8.30 1.24 8.72
N GLU A 45 -9.17 2.21 8.42
CA GLU A 45 -8.83 3.61 8.59
C GLU A 45 -8.53 3.95 10.06
N GLY A 46 -7.68 4.95 10.27
CA GLY A 46 -7.29 5.40 11.59
C GLY A 46 -5.87 5.93 11.68
N VAL A 47 -5.46 6.26 12.90
CA VAL A 47 -4.13 6.77 13.20
C VAL A 47 -3.27 5.67 13.79
N TYR A 48 -2.13 5.41 13.16
CA TYR A 48 -1.25 4.32 13.53
C TYR A 48 0.19 4.80 13.80
N PRO A 49 0.84 4.29 14.85
CA PRO A 49 2.27 4.46 15.02
C PRO A 49 3.03 3.72 13.91
N VAL A 50 4.10 4.36 13.44
CA VAL A 50 5.01 3.80 12.45
C VAL A 50 6.46 3.97 12.85
N ALA A 51 7.27 3.03 12.39
CA ALA A 51 8.73 3.03 12.48
C ALA A 51 9.34 2.69 11.12
N ILE A 52 10.49 3.31 10.81
CA ILE A 52 11.33 2.88 9.69
C ILE A 52 12.10 1.65 10.17
N ILE A 53 12.06 0.58 9.39
CA ILE A 53 12.75 -0.68 9.69
C ILE A 53 13.56 -1.16 8.47
N GLN A 54 14.55 -2.01 8.72
CA GLN A 54 15.24 -2.77 7.67
C GLN A 54 14.59 -4.16 7.56
N HIS A 55 13.89 -4.41 6.46
CA HIS A 55 13.20 -5.68 6.21
C HIS A 55 14.01 -6.56 5.23
N PRO A 56 14.22 -7.86 5.51
CA PRO A 56 15.08 -8.72 4.70
C PRO A 56 14.72 -8.78 3.21
N LYS A 57 13.43 -8.68 2.88
CA LYS A 57 12.93 -8.76 1.50
C LYS A 57 12.80 -7.39 0.82
N PHE A 58 12.46 -6.35 1.59
CA PHE A 58 12.00 -5.06 1.04
C PHE A 58 12.99 -3.92 1.30
N GLY A 59 14.10 -4.19 1.99
CA GLY A 59 15.03 -3.16 2.43
C GLY A 59 14.39 -2.23 3.45
N GLU A 60 14.73 -0.95 3.37
CA GLU A 60 14.16 0.08 4.23
C GLU A 60 12.67 0.30 3.92
N CYS A 61 11.81 0.10 4.91
CA CYS A 61 10.37 0.32 4.75
C CYS A 61 9.71 0.78 6.06
N LEU A 62 8.46 1.26 5.96
CA LEU A 62 7.69 1.64 7.14
C LEU A 62 6.90 0.44 7.67
N GLN A 63 7.02 0.17 8.96
CA GLN A 63 6.17 -0.76 9.68
C GLN A 63 5.03 -0.03 10.38
N VAL A 64 3.80 -0.50 10.17
CA VAL A 64 2.59 -0.02 10.84
C VAL A 64 2.27 -0.94 12.03
N SER A 65 2.07 -0.34 13.19
CA SER A 65 1.80 -1.04 14.46
C SER A 65 0.45 -0.62 15.04
N GLY A 66 -0.07 -1.39 16.01
CA GLY A 66 -1.32 -1.04 16.71
C GLY A 66 -2.61 -1.40 15.94
N VAL A 67 -2.52 -2.15 14.84
CA VAL A 67 -3.69 -2.67 14.14
C VAL A 67 -4.28 -3.83 14.95
N LYS A 68 -5.50 -3.67 15.47
CA LYS A 68 -6.16 -4.70 16.28
C LYS A 68 -6.24 -6.04 15.51
N GLY A 69 -5.72 -7.11 16.13
CA GLY A 69 -5.74 -8.47 15.56
C GLY A 69 -4.75 -8.73 14.42
N ARG A 70 -3.92 -7.75 14.04
CA ARG A 70 -2.95 -7.88 12.94
C ARG A 70 -1.56 -7.36 13.32
N SER A 71 -0.57 -7.90 12.65
CA SER A 71 0.84 -7.54 12.81
C SER A 71 1.55 -7.70 11.46
N GLY A 72 2.77 -7.18 11.36
CA GLY A 72 3.58 -7.30 10.13
C GLY A 72 3.03 -6.49 8.96
N ILE A 73 2.28 -5.42 9.23
CA ILE A 73 1.77 -4.52 8.20
C ILE A 73 2.91 -3.59 7.78
N LEU A 74 3.28 -3.64 6.51
CA LEU A 74 4.35 -2.83 5.95
C LEU A 74 3.80 -1.86 4.90
N VAL A 75 4.43 -0.71 4.76
CA VAL A 75 4.29 0.15 3.58
C VAL A 75 5.45 -0.15 2.65
N HIS A 76 5.20 -0.82 1.54
CA HIS A 76 6.24 -1.26 0.61
C HIS A 76 5.75 -1.23 -0.84
N VAL A 77 6.67 -1.07 -1.78
CA VAL A 77 6.37 -1.14 -3.21
C VAL A 77 5.87 -2.54 -3.57
N ALA A 78 4.85 -2.62 -4.42
CA ALA A 78 4.33 -3.86 -4.99
C ALA A 78 3.99 -3.64 -6.46
N ASN A 79 4.35 -4.58 -7.32
CA ASN A 79 4.02 -4.53 -8.76
C ASN A 79 2.66 -5.19 -9.03
N ASP A 80 2.34 -6.25 -8.28
CA ASP A 80 1.05 -6.94 -8.29
C ASP A 80 0.47 -6.94 -6.86
N ALA A 81 -0.45 -6.01 -6.61
CA ALA A 81 -1.06 -5.81 -5.30
C ALA A 81 -1.71 -7.10 -4.74
N GLN A 82 -2.34 -7.90 -5.59
CA GLN A 82 -3.05 -9.12 -5.17
C GLN A 82 -2.09 -10.22 -4.73
N LYS A 83 -0.94 -10.35 -5.40
CA LYS A 83 0.04 -11.40 -5.09
C LYS A 83 1.01 -11.00 -3.98
N GLU A 84 1.33 -9.72 -3.88
CA GLU A 84 2.44 -9.25 -3.06
C GLU A 84 2.02 -8.67 -1.72
N LEU A 85 0.86 -8.00 -1.61
CA LEU A 85 0.56 -7.22 -0.41
C LEU A 85 0.19 -8.07 0.79
N ARG A 86 -0.65 -9.09 0.62
CA ARG A 86 -1.20 -9.87 1.74
C ARG A 86 -1.71 -8.95 2.86
N GLY A 87 -2.38 -7.87 2.45
CA GLY A 87 -2.92 -6.82 3.32
C GLY A 87 -1.90 -5.82 3.90
N CYS A 88 -0.71 -5.72 3.32
CA CYS A 88 0.19 -4.55 3.42
C CYS A 88 -0.30 -3.39 2.55
N ILE A 89 0.40 -2.25 2.60
CA ILE A 89 0.03 -0.99 1.94
C ILE A 89 1.03 -0.69 0.82
N ALA A 90 0.58 -0.57 -0.44
CA ALA A 90 1.43 -0.18 -1.56
C ALA A 90 1.32 1.32 -1.83
N PRO A 91 2.31 2.16 -1.50
CA PRO A 91 2.25 3.59 -1.80
C PRO A 91 2.35 3.83 -3.31
N VAL A 92 1.67 4.82 -3.87
CA VAL A 92 1.77 5.19 -5.30
C VAL A 92 1.94 6.70 -5.44
N PHE A 93 2.79 7.11 -6.39
CA PHE A 93 3.11 8.53 -6.63
C PHE A 93 2.20 9.18 -7.69
N SER A 94 1.57 8.41 -8.57
CA SER A 94 0.54 8.89 -9.51
C SER A 94 -0.52 7.80 -9.77
N LEU A 95 -1.79 8.21 -9.84
CA LEU A 95 -2.93 7.34 -10.21
C LEU A 95 -3.44 7.78 -11.59
N GLU A 96 -2.77 7.37 -12.67
CA GLU A 96 -3.31 7.50 -14.03
C GLU A 96 -3.88 6.14 -14.46
N TRP A 97 -5.20 6.03 -14.36
CA TRP A 97 -5.98 4.82 -14.63
C TRP A 97 -6.34 4.70 -16.11
N GLU A 98 -5.37 4.71 -17.02
CA GLU A 98 -5.69 4.46 -18.44
C GLU A 98 -5.17 3.14 -19.00
N ARG A 99 -4.22 2.44 -18.36
CA ARG A 99 -3.79 1.12 -18.84
C ARG A 99 -3.18 0.26 -17.73
N LYS A 100 -3.97 -0.57 -17.04
CA LYS A 100 -3.56 -1.80 -16.29
C LYS A 100 -2.12 -1.85 -15.70
N ARG A 101 -1.57 -0.76 -15.17
CA ARG A 101 -0.20 -0.69 -14.62
C ARG A 101 -0.14 0.44 -13.59
N PHE A 102 0.30 0.12 -12.38
CA PHE A 102 0.61 1.11 -11.35
C PHE A 102 1.99 1.70 -11.64
N VAL A 103 2.03 3.00 -11.93
CA VAL A 103 3.29 3.70 -12.24
C VAL A 103 3.93 4.17 -10.93
N PHE A 104 5.06 3.55 -10.60
CA PHE A 104 5.98 4.04 -9.58
C PHE A 104 7.10 4.79 -10.29
N GLN A 105 7.22 6.11 -10.06
CA GLN A 105 8.35 6.86 -10.56
C GLN A 105 9.39 7.02 -9.45
N ASN A 106 10.47 6.25 -9.56
CA ASN A 106 11.79 6.71 -9.12
C ASN A 106 12.86 6.07 -10.00
N GLY A 107 13.48 6.89 -10.87
CA GLY A 107 14.71 6.57 -11.61
C GLY A 107 14.56 5.61 -12.80
N SER A 108 14.31 6.17 -13.99
CA SER A 108 14.79 5.69 -15.30
C SER A 108 14.91 4.17 -15.53
N LYS A 109 13.78 3.51 -15.86
CA LYS A 109 13.69 2.50 -16.94
C LYS A 109 12.24 2.02 -17.11
N LEU A 110 11.65 2.39 -18.23
CA LEU A 110 10.39 1.84 -18.74
C LEU A 110 10.67 0.43 -19.26
N TYR A 111 10.23 -0.61 -18.55
CA TYR A 111 10.21 -1.97 -19.11
C TYR A 111 8.81 -2.24 -19.67
N HIS A 112 8.69 -2.15 -20.99
CA HIS A 112 7.59 -2.78 -21.73
C HIS A 112 7.82 -4.29 -21.69
N ARG A 113 6.94 -5.02 -21.01
CA ARG A 113 6.72 -6.43 -21.31
C ARG A 113 5.34 -6.52 -21.95
N GLU A 114 5.34 -6.68 -23.26
CA GLU A 114 4.20 -7.23 -23.99
C GLU A 114 4.00 -8.65 -23.45
N SER A 115 2.81 -8.92 -22.93
CA SER A 115 2.34 -10.29 -22.81
C SER A 115 1.84 -10.65 -24.20
N GLU A 116 2.64 -11.43 -24.94
CA GLU A 116 2.09 -12.30 -25.97
C GLU A 116 1.10 -13.28 -25.32
N GLU A 117 0.12 -13.66 -26.14
CA GLU A 117 -1.15 -14.36 -25.85
C GLU A 117 -1.09 -15.54 -24.87
#